data_AF-A0A965QSE0-F1
#
_entry.id   AF-A0A965QSE0-F1
#
_cell.length_a   1.000
_cell.length_b   1.000
_cell.length_c   1.000
_cell.angle_alpha   90.00
_cell.angle_beta   90.00
_cell.angle_gamma   90.00
#
_symmetry.space_group_name_H-M   'P 1'
#
loop_
_entity.id
_entity.type
_entity.pdbx_description
1 polymer ?
#
loop_
_entity_poly.entity_id
_entity_poly.type
_entity_poly.pdbx_seq_one_letter_code
_entity_poly.pdbx_strand_id
1 'polypeptide(L)'
;MKNFLTLSVTTYLFGLTLWILWFFIDHNVPFLIGEGSWYYLPHAARVLCVVYFGYKAIPALYLAELSGPYLLVPGLYPFSSYIPVFISVLSVPLAIQVLRLLSFPLGDTASSPLNKRNYKHIYLITFISAGFNAILVNLYLSRNELNFPGLITDIEQLSRFFVGDIIGTVLVFVSLSYILKPIIAQSRN
;
A
#
# COMPACT_ATOMS: atom_id res chain seq x y z
N MET A 1 -6.82 6.69 -24.30
CA MET A 1 -6.87 5.26 -23.91
C MET A 1 -5.48 4.65 -23.69
N LYS A 2 -4.49 4.86 -24.57
CA LYS A 2 -3.11 4.34 -24.39
C LYS A 2 -2.51 4.62 -22.99
N ASN A 3 -2.62 5.86 -22.51
CA ASN A 3 -2.06 6.23 -21.20
C ASN A 3 -2.77 5.57 -20.00
N PHE A 4 -4.06 5.24 -20.12
CA PHE A 4 -4.80 4.57 -19.04
C PHE A 4 -4.44 3.09 -18.97
N LEU A 5 -4.36 2.40 -20.12
CA LEU A 5 -3.96 1.00 -20.15
C LEU A 5 -2.54 0.82 -19.61
N THR A 6 -1.58 1.64 -20.06
CA THR A 6 -0.21 1.59 -19.56
C THR A 6 -0.16 1.85 -18.06
N LEU A 7 -0.85 2.88 -17.56
CA LEU A 7 -0.95 3.17 -16.12
C LEU A 7 -1.52 1.99 -15.34
N SER A 8 -2.61 1.40 -15.81
CA SER A 8 -3.26 0.27 -15.15
C SER A 8 -2.35 -0.96 -15.14
N VAL A 9 -1.71 -1.30 -16.26
CA VAL A 9 -0.78 -2.43 -16.35
C VAL A 9 0.43 -2.20 -15.44
N THR A 10 1.05 -1.02 -15.47
CA THR A 10 2.19 -0.70 -14.61
C THR A 10 1.82 -0.74 -13.13
N THR A 11 0.66 -0.18 -12.77
CA THR A 11 0.15 -0.18 -11.39
C THR A 11 -0.13 -1.61 -10.91
N TYR A 12 -0.80 -2.41 -11.75
CA TYR A 12 -1.13 -3.79 -11.45
C TYR A 12 0.13 -4.63 -11.24
N LEU A 13 1.08 -4.57 -12.18
CA LEU A 13 2.33 -5.32 -12.11
C LEU A 13 3.15 -4.90 -10.89
N PHE A 14 3.27 -3.60 -10.62
CA PHE A 14 4.01 -3.11 -9.46
C PHE A 14 3.39 -3.59 -8.15
N GLY A 15 2.07 -3.44 -7.98
CA GLY A 15 1.34 -3.92 -6.81
C GLY A 15 1.49 -5.43 -6.62
N LEU A 16 1.32 -6.20 -7.70
CA LEU A 16 1.42 -7.64 -7.66
C LEU A 16 2.84 -8.11 -7.32
N THR A 17 3.86 -7.47 -7.88
CA THR A 17 5.26 -7.77 -7.55
C THR A 17 5.54 -7.55 -6.08
N LEU A 18 5.12 -6.42 -5.49
CA LEU A 18 5.33 -6.19 -4.06
C LEU A 18 4.58 -7.18 -3.18
N TRP A 19 3.39 -7.60 -3.61
CA TRP A 19 2.62 -8.63 -2.93
C TRP A 19 3.35 -9.98 -2.94
N ILE A 20 3.82 -10.42 -4.10
CA ILE A 20 4.58 -11.67 -4.25
C ILE A 20 5.88 -11.64 -3.45
N LEU A 21 6.63 -10.53 -3.51
CA LEU A 21 7.87 -10.38 -2.76
C LEU A 21 7.62 -10.43 -1.25
N TRP A 22 6.60 -9.73 -0.77
CA TRP A 22 6.21 -9.74 0.64
C TRP A 22 5.85 -11.16 1.10
N PHE A 23 4.98 -11.84 0.35
CA PHE A 23 4.58 -13.22 0.67
C PHE A 23 5.78 -14.16 0.71
N PHE A 24 6.69 -14.06 -0.27
CA PHE A 24 7.88 -14.89 -0.32
C PHE A 24 8.76 -14.68 0.91
N ILE A 25 8.99 -13.43 1.32
CA ILE A 25 9.77 -13.10 2.52
C ILE A 25 9.10 -13.71 3.76
N ASP A 26 7.80 -13.49 3.93
CA ASP A 26 7.00 -13.99 5.06
C ASP A 26 6.88 -15.52 5.15
N HIS A 27 7.12 -16.25 4.06
CA HIS A 27 6.99 -17.72 4.07
C HIS A 27 8.32 -18.47 3.93
N ASN A 28 9.39 -17.81 3.48
CA ASN A 28 10.65 -18.49 3.14
C ASN A 28 11.88 -17.96 3.88
N VAL A 29 11.80 -16.83 4.57
CA VAL A 29 12.95 -16.30 5.35
C VAL A 29 12.82 -16.77 6.80
N PRO A 30 13.66 -17.70 7.30
CA PRO A 30 13.40 -18.44 8.54
C PRO A 30 13.10 -17.60 9.79
N PHE A 31 13.73 -16.43 9.93
CA PHE A 31 13.55 -15.55 11.09
C PHE A 31 12.43 -14.52 10.93
N LEU A 32 11.74 -14.50 9.78
CA LEU A 32 10.63 -13.59 9.48
C LEU A 32 9.32 -14.34 9.21
N ILE A 33 9.29 -15.67 9.36
CA ILE A 33 8.10 -16.45 9.03
C ILE A 33 6.92 -16.04 9.93
N GLY A 34 5.81 -15.62 9.31
CA GLY A 34 4.61 -15.17 10.02
C GLY A 34 4.69 -13.75 10.59
N GLU A 35 5.79 -13.04 10.33
CA GLU A 35 6.02 -11.67 10.79
C GLU A 35 5.70 -10.62 9.72
N GLY A 36 5.13 -11.02 8.58
CA GLY A 36 4.83 -10.17 7.44
C GLY A 36 3.98 -8.94 7.75
N SER A 37 3.16 -9.00 8.80
CA SER A 37 2.40 -7.84 9.29
C SER A 37 3.28 -6.67 9.74
N TRP A 38 4.55 -6.91 10.13
CA TRP A 38 5.52 -5.88 10.53
C TRP A 38 6.29 -5.23 9.38
N TYR A 39 6.14 -5.70 8.15
CA TYR A 39 6.85 -5.15 6.99
C TYR A 39 6.01 -5.28 5.70
N TYR A 40 4.74 -4.89 5.77
CA TYR A 40 3.78 -5.05 4.68
C TYR A 40 4.12 -4.19 3.45
N LEU A 41 4.80 -4.80 2.46
CA LEU A 41 5.25 -4.11 1.24
C LEU A 41 4.11 -3.61 0.33
N PRO A 42 2.96 -4.31 0.19
CA PRO A 42 1.90 -3.88 -0.75
C PRO A 42 1.34 -2.48 -0.48
N HIS A 43 1.37 -2.01 0.78
CA HIS A 43 0.97 -0.64 1.09
C HIS A 43 1.80 0.42 0.34
N ALA A 44 3.09 0.12 0.07
CA ALA A 44 3.95 0.99 -0.72
C ALA A 44 3.41 1.18 -2.15
N ALA A 45 2.85 0.13 -2.77
CA ALA A 45 2.22 0.24 -4.08
C ALA A 45 1.02 1.18 -4.04
N ARG A 46 0.18 1.07 -3.01
CA ARG A 46 -0.97 1.96 -2.83
C ARG A 46 -0.51 3.41 -2.71
N VAL A 47 0.48 3.66 -1.86
CA VAL A 47 1.02 5.01 -1.64
C VAL A 47 1.58 5.57 -2.94
N LEU A 48 2.54 4.89 -3.55
CA LEU A 48 3.27 5.42 -4.71
C LEU A 48 2.35 5.55 -5.92
N CYS A 49 1.55 4.54 -6.24
CA CYS A 49 0.67 4.61 -7.40
C CYS A 49 -0.42 5.66 -7.23
N VAL A 50 -1.03 5.81 -6.05
CA VAL A 50 -2.05 6.86 -5.86
C VAL A 50 -1.42 8.25 -5.83
N VAL A 51 -0.24 8.43 -5.21
CA VAL A 51 0.45 9.73 -5.19
C VAL A 51 0.89 10.17 -6.59
N TYR A 52 1.40 9.25 -7.42
CA TYR A 52 1.90 9.60 -8.76
C TYR A 52 0.83 9.58 -9.85
N PHE A 53 -0.14 8.66 -9.77
CA PHE A 53 -1.14 8.43 -10.82
C PHE A 53 -2.57 8.81 -10.42
N GLY A 54 -2.79 9.19 -9.16
CA GLY A 54 -4.09 9.58 -8.63
C GLY A 54 -5.09 8.43 -8.55
N TYR A 55 -6.37 8.77 -8.50
CA TYR A 55 -7.46 7.79 -8.38
C TYR A 55 -7.57 6.79 -9.54
N LYS A 56 -6.91 7.07 -10.67
CA LYS A 56 -6.86 6.16 -11.83
C LYS A 56 -6.13 4.85 -11.53
N ALA A 57 -5.26 4.83 -10.52
CA ALA A 57 -4.55 3.64 -10.08
C ALA A 57 -5.42 2.65 -9.28
N ILE A 58 -6.52 3.11 -8.68
CA ILE A 58 -7.32 2.32 -7.73
C ILE A 58 -7.80 0.98 -8.31
N PRO A 59 -8.38 0.91 -9.53
CA PRO A 59 -8.87 -0.36 -10.06
C PRO A 59 -7.75 -1.39 -10.24
N ALA A 60 -6.58 -0.94 -10.72
CA ALA A 60 -5.43 -1.81 -10.93
C ALA A 60 -4.80 -2.27 -9.60
N LEU A 61 -4.72 -1.40 -8.60
CA LEU A 61 -4.27 -1.75 -7.25
C LEU A 61 -5.20 -2.79 -6.61
N TYR A 62 -6.51 -2.57 -6.69
CA TYR A 62 -7.51 -3.47 -6.16
C TYR A 62 -7.40 -4.87 -6.79
N LEU A 63 -7.24 -4.93 -8.12
CA LEU A 63 -7.04 -6.20 -8.81
C LEU A 63 -5.73 -6.89 -8.41
N ALA A 64 -4.64 -6.15 -8.22
CA ALA A 64 -3.36 -6.72 -7.81
C ALA A 64 -3.42 -7.33 -6.39
N GLU A 65 -4.10 -6.65 -5.47
CA GLU A 65 -4.29 -7.12 -4.10
C GLU A 65 -5.15 -8.38 -4.00
N LEU A 66 -6.18 -8.47 -4.85
CA LEU A 66 -7.01 -9.66 -4.92
C LEU A 66 -6.27 -10.81 -5.60
N SER A 67 -5.57 -10.55 -6.70
CA SER A 67 -4.96 -11.62 -7.51
C SER A 67 -3.71 -12.23 -6.87
N GLY A 68 -2.92 -11.46 -6.12
CA GLY A 68 -1.72 -11.96 -5.42
C GLY A 68 -1.96 -13.26 -4.64
N PRO A 69 -2.92 -13.28 -3.68
CA PRO A 69 -3.32 -14.48 -2.95
C PRO A 69 -3.71 -15.63 -3.87
N TYR A 70 -4.56 -15.39 -4.86
CA TYR A 70 -5.05 -16.44 -5.77
C TYR A 70 -3.96 -17.06 -6.62
N LEU A 71 -2.90 -16.32 -6.96
CA LEU A 71 -1.79 -16.82 -7.76
C LEU A 71 -0.83 -17.71 -6.96
N LEU A 72 -0.61 -17.41 -5.68
CA LEU A 72 0.37 -18.15 -4.87
C LEU A 72 -0.28 -19.26 -4.04
N VAL A 73 -1.47 -19.01 -3.51
CA VAL A 73 -2.21 -19.97 -2.68
C VAL A 73 -3.68 -19.97 -3.14
N PRO A 74 -4.03 -20.79 -4.14
CA PRO A 74 -5.39 -20.88 -4.63
C PRO A 74 -6.38 -21.18 -3.49
N GLY A 75 -7.42 -20.35 -3.37
CA GLY A 75 -8.45 -20.48 -2.33
C GLY A 75 -8.15 -19.78 -1.01
N LEU A 76 -7.01 -19.06 -0.88
CA LEU A 76 -6.67 -18.35 0.36
C LEU A 76 -7.69 -17.26 0.73
N TYR A 77 -8.21 -16.54 -0.27
CA TYR A 77 -9.14 -15.43 -0.03
C TYR A 77 -10.60 -15.87 -0.24
N PRO A 78 -11.40 -15.93 0.85
CA PRO A 78 -12.85 -16.00 0.72
C PRO A 78 -13.43 -14.69 0.15
N PHE A 79 -14.68 -14.73 -0.31
CA PHE A 79 -15.39 -13.55 -0.80
C PHE A 79 -15.45 -12.40 0.24
N SER A 80 -15.45 -12.74 1.53
CA SER A 80 -15.40 -11.77 2.63
C SER A 80 -14.12 -10.91 2.63
N SER A 81 -13.06 -11.30 1.94
CA SER A 81 -11.83 -10.51 1.81
C SER A 81 -11.94 -9.35 0.82
N TYR A 82 -13.00 -9.26 0.00
CA TYR A 82 -13.09 -8.25 -1.06
C TYR A 82 -13.27 -6.83 -0.50
N ILE A 83 -14.17 -6.69 0.49
CA ILE A 83 -14.41 -5.41 1.15
C ILE A 83 -13.19 -4.91 1.95
N PRO A 84 -12.51 -5.70 2.80
CA PRO A 84 -11.33 -5.22 3.51
C PRO A 84 -10.20 -4.85 2.56
N VAL A 85 -9.99 -5.59 1.46
CA VAL A 85 -9.03 -5.20 0.42
C VAL A 85 -9.41 -3.85 -0.21
N PHE A 86 -10.69 -3.63 -0.49
CA PHE A 86 -11.17 -2.36 -1.04
C PHE A 86 -10.95 -1.19 -0.08
N ILE A 87 -11.28 -1.37 1.22
CA ILE A 87 -11.00 -0.40 2.29
C ILE A 87 -9.50 -0.08 2.33
N SER A 88 -8.66 -1.12 2.24
CA SER A 88 -7.21 -1.03 2.28
C SER A 88 -6.65 -0.17 1.14
N VAL A 89 -7.13 -0.38 -0.09
CA VAL A 89 -6.75 0.44 -1.26
C VAL A 89 -7.23 1.89 -1.13
N LEU A 90 -8.40 2.12 -0.51
CA LEU A 90 -8.96 3.47 -0.31
C LEU A 90 -8.30 4.26 0.82
N SER A 91 -7.49 3.63 1.68
CA SER A 91 -6.79 4.30 2.78
C SER A 91 -5.90 5.46 2.32
N VAL A 92 -5.22 5.33 1.18
CA VAL A 92 -4.35 6.38 0.62
C VAL A 92 -5.15 7.53 -0.01
N PRO A 93 -6.14 7.28 -0.90
CA PRO A 93 -7.10 8.30 -1.34
C PRO A 93 -7.71 9.09 -0.18
N LEU A 94 -8.12 8.38 0.89
CA LEU A 94 -8.72 9.00 2.07
C LEU A 94 -7.72 9.92 2.80
N ALA A 95 -6.47 9.48 3.00
CA ALA A 95 -5.42 10.31 3.58
C ALA A 95 -5.19 11.60 2.78
N ILE A 96 -5.11 11.51 1.45
CA ILE A 96 -4.96 12.67 0.57
C ILE A 96 -6.18 13.58 0.64
N GLN A 97 -7.40 13.01 0.70
CA GLN A 97 -8.63 13.78 0.79
C GLN A 97 -8.74 14.53 2.13
N VAL A 98 -8.36 13.91 3.25
CA VAL A 98 -8.32 14.56 4.56
C VAL A 98 -7.29 15.70 4.57
N LEU A 99 -6.08 15.47 4.05
CA LEU A 99 -5.07 16.52 3.93
C LEU A 99 -5.56 17.69 3.07
N ARG A 100 -6.26 17.41 1.96
CA ARG A 100 -6.90 18.43 1.13
C ARG A 100 -7.94 19.24 1.90
N LEU A 101 -8.79 18.59 2.69
CA LEU A 101 -9.79 19.26 3.53
C LEU A 101 -9.14 20.17 4.60
N LEU A 102 -7.94 19.81 5.07
CA LEU A 102 -7.12 20.62 5.96
C LEU A 102 -6.28 21.69 5.22
N SER A 103 -6.62 22.01 3.97
CA SER A 103 -5.90 22.99 3.14
C SER A 103 -4.46 22.60 2.77
N PHE A 104 -4.13 21.31 2.78
CA PHE A 104 -2.87 20.75 2.29
C PHE A 104 -3.09 19.90 1.01
N PRO A 105 -3.51 20.49 -0.12
CA PRO A 105 -3.68 19.74 -1.37
C PRO A 105 -2.33 19.21 -1.89
N LEU A 106 -2.37 17.97 -2.39
CA LEU A 106 -1.27 17.36 -3.13
C LEU A 106 -1.17 17.94 -4.54
N GLY A 107 -0.01 18.49 -4.87
CA GLY A 107 0.31 19.01 -6.18
C GLY A 107 1.70 18.59 -6.68
N ASP A 108 2.06 19.18 -7.82
CA ASP A 108 3.20 18.76 -8.64
C ASP A 108 4.37 19.75 -8.58
N THR A 109 4.15 20.93 -7.98
CA THR A 109 5.10 22.03 -7.91
C THR A 109 5.72 22.16 -6.52
N ALA A 110 6.88 22.82 -6.44
CA ALA A 110 7.51 23.14 -5.14
C ALA A 110 6.68 24.09 -4.27
N SER A 111 5.81 24.90 -4.88
CA SER A 111 4.87 25.80 -4.21
C SER A 111 3.59 25.12 -3.72
N SER A 112 3.36 23.86 -4.10
CA SER A 112 2.19 23.10 -3.66
C SER A 112 2.35 22.77 -2.16
N PRO A 113 1.31 22.95 -1.32
CA PRO A 113 1.38 22.65 0.12
C PRO A 113 1.89 21.23 0.41
N LEU A 114 1.44 20.26 -0.38
CA LEU A 114 2.09 18.96 -0.49
C LEU A 114 2.60 18.78 -1.92
N ASN A 115 3.75 18.11 -2.02
CA ASN A 115 4.49 17.93 -3.27
C ASN A 115 4.84 16.46 -3.42
N LYS A 116 4.34 15.82 -4.47
CA LYS A 116 4.56 14.40 -4.76
C LYS A 116 6.02 14.03 -5.08
N ARG A 117 6.91 15.01 -5.24
CA ARG A 117 8.37 14.81 -5.41
C ARG A 117 9.14 14.94 -4.11
N ASN A 118 8.50 15.39 -3.02
CA ASN A 118 9.13 15.52 -1.71
C ASN A 118 8.87 14.26 -0.88
N TYR A 119 9.94 13.52 -0.55
CA TYR A 119 9.84 12.28 0.23
C TYR A 119 9.21 12.49 1.62
N LYS A 120 9.37 13.67 2.24
CA LYS A 120 8.75 13.98 3.53
C LYS A 120 7.23 14.04 3.42
N HIS A 121 6.72 14.55 2.30
CA HIS A 121 5.28 14.63 2.05
C HIS A 121 4.70 13.25 1.71
N ILE A 122 5.45 12.43 0.96
CA ILE A 122 5.09 11.02 0.73
C ILE A 122 5.02 10.27 2.06
N TYR A 123 6.02 10.43 2.93
CA TYR A 123 6.04 9.81 4.25
C TYR A 123 4.86 10.24 5.13
N LEU A 124 4.49 11.53 5.12
CA LEU A 124 3.29 12.02 5.82
C LEU A 124 2.02 11.31 5.32
N ILE A 125 1.87 11.17 3.99
CA ILE A 125 0.75 10.45 3.38
C ILE A 125 0.77 8.99 3.82
N THR A 126 1.93 8.34 3.80
CA THR A 126 2.12 6.95 4.27
C THR A 126 1.68 6.79 5.72
N PHE A 127 2.09 7.69 6.61
CA PHE A 127 1.78 7.62 8.03
C PHE A 127 0.26 7.72 8.27
N ILE A 128 -0.40 8.69 7.64
CA ILE A 128 -1.85 8.88 7.78
C ILE A 128 -2.62 7.72 7.13
N SER A 129 -2.21 7.27 5.93
CA SER A 129 -2.88 6.17 5.25
C SER A 129 -2.68 4.83 5.94
N ALA A 130 -1.52 4.58 6.54
CA ALA A 130 -1.29 3.41 7.39
C ALA A 130 -2.24 3.40 8.59
N GLY A 131 -2.46 4.56 9.21
CA GLY A 131 -3.43 4.72 10.30
C GLY A 131 -4.86 4.37 9.85
N PHE A 132 -5.29 4.93 8.72
CA PHE A 132 -6.60 4.59 8.15
C PHE A 132 -6.72 3.12 7.78
N ASN A 133 -5.69 2.55 7.15
CA ASN A 133 -5.69 1.15 6.76
C ASN A 133 -5.84 0.25 7.99
N ALA A 134 -4.94 0.41 8.96
CA ALA A 134 -4.95 -0.38 10.18
C ALA A 134 -6.29 -0.26 10.92
N ILE A 135 -6.82 0.95 11.12
CA ILE A 135 -8.07 1.14 11.86
C ILE A 135 -9.28 0.60 11.09
N LEU A 136 -9.44 0.98 9.82
CA LEU A 136 -10.68 0.70 9.10
C LEU A 136 -10.80 -0.77 8.69
N VAL A 137 -9.71 -1.41 8.27
CA VAL A 137 -9.72 -2.83 7.93
C VAL A 137 -10.01 -3.65 9.19
N ASN A 138 -9.30 -3.39 10.28
CA ASN A 138 -9.49 -4.16 11.52
C ASN A 138 -10.87 -3.90 12.16
N LEU A 139 -11.40 -2.68 12.07
CA LEU A 139 -12.78 -2.38 12.48
C LEU A 139 -13.79 -3.18 11.65
N TYR A 140 -13.62 -3.24 10.32
CA TYR A 140 -14.50 -4.03 9.46
C TYR A 140 -14.46 -5.51 9.82
N LEU A 141 -13.26 -6.09 9.96
CA LEU A 141 -13.12 -7.50 10.30
C LEU A 141 -13.73 -7.82 11.67
N SER A 142 -13.52 -6.95 12.66
CA SER A 142 -14.08 -7.12 14.00
C SER A 142 -15.61 -7.03 14.03
N ARG A 143 -16.22 -6.16 13.23
CA ARG A 143 -17.68 -5.98 13.19
C ARG A 143 -18.41 -7.10 12.47
N ASN A 144 -17.73 -7.79 11.56
CA ASN A 144 -18.31 -8.87 10.77
C ASN A 144 -17.88 -10.26 11.29
N GLU A 145 -17.27 -10.33 12.48
CA GLU A 145 -16.79 -11.58 13.08
C GLU A 145 -15.84 -12.37 12.16
N LEU A 146 -15.09 -11.64 11.32
CA LEU A 146 -14.10 -12.20 10.38
C LEU A 146 -12.69 -12.29 10.99
N ASN A 147 -12.52 -11.75 12.20
CA ASN A 147 -11.33 -11.98 13.02
C ASN A 147 -11.34 -13.42 13.56
N PHE A 148 -10.18 -13.89 14.01
CA PHE A 148 -10.08 -15.17 14.71
C PHE A 148 -11.15 -15.27 15.82
N PRO A 149 -11.87 -16.39 15.92
CA PRO A 149 -13.05 -16.51 16.78
C PRO A 149 -12.69 -16.19 18.24
N GLY A 150 -13.41 -15.22 18.84
CA GLY A 150 -13.30 -14.85 20.25
C GLY A 150 -12.43 -13.65 20.59
N LEU A 151 -11.81 -12.97 19.61
CA LEU A 151 -10.94 -11.82 19.86
C LEU A 151 -11.58 -10.50 19.40
N ILE A 152 -11.84 -9.62 20.37
CA ILE A 152 -11.94 -8.17 20.13
C ILE A 152 -10.66 -7.76 19.41
N THR A 153 -10.76 -6.84 18.44
CA THR A 153 -9.63 -6.32 17.67
C THR A 153 -8.39 -6.13 18.56
N ASP A 154 -7.38 -6.99 18.39
CA ASP A 154 -6.21 -6.93 19.24
C ASP A 154 -5.44 -5.65 18.90
N ILE A 155 -5.16 -4.84 19.92
CA ILE A 155 -4.31 -3.64 19.78
C ILE A 155 -2.95 -4.05 19.19
N GLU A 156 -2.48 -5.26 19.49
CA GLU A 156 -1.31 -5.83 18.87
C GLU A 156 -1.48 -5.89 17.34
N GLN A 157 -2.55 -6.51 16.84
CA GLN A 157 -2.81 -6.62 15.39
C GLN A 157 -2.87 -5.24 14.72
N LEU A 158 -3.58 -4.28 15.32
CA LEU A 158 -3.64 -2.90 14.82
C LEU A 158 -2.22 -2.30 14.72
N SER A 159 -1.44 -2.40 15.79
CA SER A 159 -0.08 -1.85 15.85
C SER A 159 0.86 -2.49 14.85
N ARG A 160 0.79 -3.82 14.66
CA ARG A 160 1.58 -4.58 13.70
C ARG A 160 1.36 -4.05 12.30
N PHE A 161 0.11 -4.01 11.85
CA PHE A 161 -0.22 -3.52 10.50
C PHE A 161 0.12 -2.03 10.32
N PHE A 162 -0.12 -1.18 11.32
CA PHE A 162 0.24 0.22 11.25
C PHE A 162 1.76 0.42 11.05
N VAL A 163 2.56 -0.24 11.88
CA VAL A 163 4.03 -0.18 11.80
C VAL A 163 4.52 -0.83 10.50
N GLY A 164 3.94 -1.96 10.11
CA GLY A 164 4.36 -2.69 8.93
C GLY A 164 4.07 -1.97 7.62
N ASP A 165 2.95 -1.26 7.52
CA ASP A 165 2.67 -0.39 6.39
C ASP A 165 3.74 0.71 6.23
N ILE A 166 4.19 1.30 7.34
CA ILE A 166 5.24 2.33 7.34
C ILE A 166 6.60 1.73 6.98
N ILE A 167 7.02 0.65 7.66
CA ILE A 167 8.30 -0.02 7.42
C ILE A 167 8.36 -0.55 5.99
N GLY A 168 7.31 -1.25 5.54
CA GLY A 168 7.22 -1.79 4.18
C GLY A 168 7.31 -0.70 3.13
N THR A 169 6.64 0.44 3.33
CA THR A 169 6.75 1.59 2.42
C THR A 169 8.15 2.18 2.39
N VAL A 170 8.80 2.33 3.54
CA VAL A 170 10.19 2.82 3.61
C VAL A 170 11.15 1.87 2.90
N LEU A 171 11.04 0.56 3.13
CA LEU A 171 11.89 -0.45 2.49
C LEU A 171 11.78 -0.38 0.97
N VAL A 172 10.55 -0.29 0.43
CA VAL A 172 10.32 -0.18 -1.01
C VAL A 172 10.87 1.14 -1.55
N PHE A 173 10.64 2.26 -0.85
CA PHE A 173 11.11 3.57 -1.29
C PHE A 173 12.65 3.63 -1.36
N VAL A 174 13.33 3.13 -0.33
CA VAL A 174 14.79 3.04 -0.28
C VAL A 174 15.29 2.11 -1.39
N SER A 175 14.69 0.93 -1.57
CA SER A 175 15.09 -0.03 -2.60
C SER A 175 14.98 0.58 -4.01
N LEU A 176 13.85 1.22 -4.32
CA LEU A 176 13.67 1.93 -5.59
C LEU A 176 14.69 3.06 -5.77
N SER A 177 15.00 3.80 -4.71
CA SER A 177 16.00 4.88 -4.80
C SER A 177 17.38 4.36 -5.20
N TYR A 178 17.79 3.19 -4.71
CA TYR A 178 19.04 2.54 -5.09
C TYR A 178 18.99 1.96 -6.51
N ILE A 179 17.91 1.24 -6.85
CA ILE A 179 17.76 0.57 -8.15
C ILE A 179 17.68 1.60 -9.30
N LEU A 180 16.97 2.71 -9.09
CA LEU A 180 16.75 3.72 -10.13
C LEU A 180 17.88 4.75 -10.24
N LYS A 181 18.73 4.89 -9.22
CA LYS A 181 19.88 5.82 -9.23
C LYS A 181 20.75 5.72 -10.49
N PRO A 182 21.21 4.54 -10.94
CA PRO A 182 22.03 4.43 -12.15
C PRO A 182 21.29 4.88 -13.41
N ILE A 183 19.99 4.55 -13.53
CA ILE A 183 19.15 4.92 -14.67
C ILE A 183 18.98 6.45 -14.74
N ILE A 184 18.71 7.09 -13.59
CA ILE A 184 18.55 8.54 -13.51
C ILE A 184 19.88 9.26 -13.78
N ALA A 185 21.01 8.70 -13.33
CA ALA A 185 22.32 9.27 -13.59
C ALA A 185 22.69 9.21 -15.08
N GLN A 186 22.37 8.11 -15.77
CA GLN A 186 22.59 7.98 -17.22
C GLN A 186 21.74 8.95 -18.04
N SER A 187 20.50 9.22 -17.63
CA SER A 187 19.61 10.16 -18.32
C SER A 187 20.06 11.63 -18.25
N ARG A 188 21.02 11.96 -17.37
CA ARG A 188 21.52 13.34 -17.18
C ARG A 188 22.81 13.62 -17.96
N ASN A 189 23.44 12.59 -18.51
CA ASN A 189 24.61 12.67 -19.39
C ASN A 189 24.16 12.54 -20.85
#